data_AF-A0A7S2KPK7-F1
#
_entry.id   AF-A0A7S2KPK7-F1
#
_cell.length_a   1.000
_cell.length_b   1.000
_cell.length_c   1.000
_cell.angle_alpha   90.00
_cell.angle_beta   90.00
_cell.angle_gamma   90.00
#
_symmetry.space_group_name_H-M   'P 1'
#
loop_
_entity.id
_entity.type
_entity.pdbx_description
1 polymer ?
#
loop_
_entity_poly.entity_id
_entity_poly.type
_entity_poly.pdbx_seq_one_letter_code
_entity_poly.pdbx_strand_id
1 'polypeptide(L)'
;MRKHGSCLDVVAEGLRGDREVVLEAVRENWRALQYADEVLQNDREIVLEAVRQDGTALKHAHEDVEYDREVVLVAVRQDGRALKYAHDALQNDREVVLEAVRQ
;
A
#
# COMPACT_ATOMS: atom_id res chain seq x y z
N MET A 1 5.39 40.66 -0.42
CA MET A 1 5.43 39.23 -0.80
C MET A 1 5.85 38.43 0.42
N ARG A 2 4.91 37.94 1.23
CA ARG A 2 5.21 37.13 2.42
C ARG A 2 4.65 35.74 2.21
N LYS A 3 5.55 34.76 2.22
CA LYS A 3 5.29 33.34 2.07
C LYS A 3 4.42 32.88 3.25
N HIS A 4 3.13 32.65 3.01
CA HIS A 4 2.20 32.04 3.97
C HIS A 4 1.84 30.58 3.62
N GLY A 5 2.45 30.00 2.58
CA GLY A 5 2.25 28.59 2.21
C GLY A 5 3.00 27.58 3.10
N SER A 6 4.10 27.99 3.74
CA SER A 6 5.06 27.05 4.34
C SER A 6 4.65 26.38 5.65
N CYS A 7 3.57 26.80 6.32
CA CYS A 7 3.14 26.11 7.56
C CYS A 7 2.12 24.99 7.29
N LEU A 8 1.22 25.18 6.31
CA LEU A 8 0.23 24.14 6.00
C LEU A 8 0.88 22.98 5.26
N ASP A 9 1.83 23.26 4.36
CA ASP A 9 2.58 22.22 3.64
C ASP A 9 3.40 21.36 4.61
N VAL A 10 4.07 21.98 5.60
CA VAL A 10 4.85 21.26 6.61
C VAL A 10 3.97 20.44 7.56
N VAL A 11 2.79 20.95 7.93
CA VAL A 11 1.83 20.18 8.74
C VAL A 11 1.26 19.01 7.93
N ALA A 12 0.93 19.23 6.66
CA ALA A 12 0.45 18.17 5.77
C ALA A 12 1.53 17.12 5.52
N GLU A 13 2.79 17.50 5.35
CA GLU A 13 3.93 16.57 5.24
C GLU A 13 4.12 15.78 6.54
N GLY A 14 4.07 16.44 7.70
CA GLY A 14 4.19 15.78 9.00
C GLY A 14 3.10 14.73 9.24
N LEU A 15 1.87 14.99 8.80
CA LEU A 15 0.75 14.04 8.93
C LEU A 15 0.87 12.82 7.99
N ARG A 16 1.56 12.96 6.85
CA ARG A 16 1.78 11.85 5.91
C ARG A 16 2.87 10.89 6.37
N GLY A 17 3.79 11.35 7.22
CA GLY A 17 4.80 10.52 7.88
C GLY A 17 4.46 10.13 9.31
N ASP A 18 3.31 10.58 9.83
CA ASP A 18 2.81 10.14 11.12
C ASP A 18 2.15 8.77 10.97
N ARG A 19 2.85 7.74 11.48
CA ARG A 19 2.44 6.35 11.39
C ARG A 19 1.04 6.11 11.95
N GLU A 20 0.70 6.71 13.08
CA GLU A 20 -0.58 6.48 13.76
C GLU A 20 -1.72 7.13 12.97
N VAL A 21 -1.51 8.36 12.50
CA VAL A 21 -2.48 9.07 11.65
C VAL A 21 -2.72 8.30 10.35
N VAL A 22 -1.66 7.85 9.69
CA VAL A 22 -1.77 7.07 8.44
C VAL A 22 -2.46 5.74 8.68
N LEU A 23 -2.11 5.01 9.75
CA LEU A 23 -2.73 3.73 10.06
C LEU A 23 -4.24 3.88 10.33
N GLU A 24 -4.65 4.87 11.11
CA GLU A 24 -6.07 5.15 11.36
C GLU A 24 -6.79 5.58 10.07
N ALA A 25 -6.16 6.41 9.24
CA ALA A 25 -6.73 6.80 7.95
C ALA A 25 -6.90 5.60 6.99
N VAL A 26 -5.93 4.68 6.98
CA VAL A 26 -5.98 3.44 6.18
C VAL A 26 -7.06 2.51 6.71
N ARG A 27 -7.22 2.34 8.02
CA ARG A 27 -8.30 1.53 8.63
C ARG A 27 -9.69 1.95 8.16
N GLU A 28 -9.91 3.26 8.00
CA GLU A 28 -11.18 3.80 7.50
C GLU A 28 -11.29 3.72 5.96
N ASN A 29 -10.18 3.94 5.24
CA ASN A 29 -10.14 3.90 3.79
C ASN A 29 -8.74 3.55 3.27
N TRP A 30 -8.59 2.35 2.72
CA TRP A 30 -7.34 1.87 2.12
C TRP A 30 -6.68 2.86 1.15
N ARG A 31 -7.44 3.72 0.48
CA ARG A 31 -6.90 4.73 -0.45
C ARG A 31 -6.03 5.78 0.25
N ALA A 32 -6.10 5.89 1.58
CA ALA A 32 -5.23 6.76 2.36
C ALA A 32 -3.74 6.40 2.19
N LEU A 33 -3.42 5.13 1.89
CA LEU A 33 -2.05 4.67 1.64
C LEU A 33 -1.34 5.48 0.55
N GLN A 34 -2.06 5.93 -0.49
CA GLN A 34 -1.46 6.70 -1.59
C GLN A 34 -0.89 8.06 -1.17
N TYR A 35 -1.27 8.55 0.03
CA TYR A 35 -0.82 9.82 0.57
C TYR A 35 0.27 9.67 1.63
N ALA A 36 0.48 8.45 2.14
CA ALA A 36 1.56 8.16 3.08
C ALA A 36 2.91 8.45 2.42
N ASP A 37 3.92 8.80 3.22
CA ASP A 37 5.28 8.90 2.71
C ASP A 37 5.86 7.53 2.32
N GLU A 38 7.00 7.51 1.62
CA GLU A 38 7.61 6.27 1.13
C GLU A 38 7.94 5.29 2.26
N VAL A 39 8.32 5.80 3.44
CA VAL A 39 8.63 4.97 4.61
C VAL A 39 7.40 4.21 5.07
N LEU A 40 6.25 4.88 5.16
CA LEU A 40 4.99 4.26 5.57
C LEU A 40 4.32 3.46 4.45
N GLN A 41 4.57 3.78 3.19
CA GLN A 41 4.19 2.92 2.06
C GLN A 41 4.98 1.59 2.04
N ASN A 42 6.13 1.54 2.72
CA ASN A 42 6.90 0.33 2.95
C ASN A 42 6.60 -0.32 4.33
N ASP A 43 5.76 0.31 5.18
CA ASP A 43 5.36 -0.27 6.45
C ASP A 43 4.39 -1.43 6.19
N ARG A 44 4.89 -2.63 6.42
CA ARG A 44 4.17 -3.88 6.17
C ARG A 44 2.83 -3.96 6.89
N GLU A 45 2.69 -3.40 8.09
CA GLU A 45 1.40 -3.43 8.82
C GLU A 45 0.38 -2.53 8.13
N ILE A 46 0.78 -1.32 7.75
CA ILE A 46 -0.09 -0.36 7.06
C ILE A 46 -0.50 -0.90 5.69
N VAL A 47 0.44 -1.46 4.93
CA VAL A 47 0.11 -2.04 3.62
C VAL A 47 -0.80 -3.25 3.78
N LEU A 48 -0.54 -4.13 4.75
CA LEU A 48 -1.42 -5.28 5.03
C LEU A 48 -2.85 -4.84 5.39
N GLU A 49 -2.99 -3.76 6.15
CA GLU A 49 -4.30 -3.20 6.49
C GLU A 49 -5.03 -2.70 5.23
N ALA A 50 -4.34 -2.01 4.33
CA ALA A 50 -4.90 -1.52 3.08
C ALA A 50 -5.31 -2.67 2.14
N VAL A 51 -4.44 -3.67 1.93
CA VAL A 51 -4.71 -4.80 1.01
C VAL A 51 -5.81 -5.73 1.50
N ARG A 52 -6.03 -5.81 2.82
CA ARG A 52 -7.15 -6.57 3.40
C ARG A 52 -8.51 -5.97 3.06
N GLN A 53 -8.57 -4.65 2.87
CA GLN A 53 -9.79 -3.98 2.42
C GLN A 53 -9.97 -4.10 0.91
N ASP A 54 -8.91 -3.88 0.13
CA ASP A 54 -8.91 -3.98 -1.33
C ASP A 54 -7.54 -4.45 -1.83
N GLY A 55 -7.49 -5.61 -2.49
CA GLY A 55 -6.24 -6.19 -2.97
C GLY A 55 -5.48 -5.27 -3.93
N THR A 56 -6.17 -4.36 -4.64
CA THR A 56 -5.51 -3.40 -5.53
C THR A 56 -4.80 -2.27 -4.81
N ALA A 57 -4.92 -2.17 -3.48
CA ALA A 57 -4.14 -1.24 -2.65
C ALA A 57 -2.63 -1.46 -2.79
N LEU A 58 -2.19 -2.66 -3.17
CA LEU A 58 -0.79 -2.98 -3.43
C LEU A 58 -0.10 -1.99 -4.39
N LYS A 59 -0.85 -1.40 -5.34
CA LYS A 59 -0.33 -0.40 -6.29
C LYS A 59 0.17 0.91 -5.66
N HIS A 60 -0.16 1.14 -4.39
CA HIS A 60 0.23 2.32 -3.61
C HIS A 60 1.28 1.99 -2.55
N ALA A 61 1.68 0.72 -2.43
CA ALA A 61 2.79 0.32 -1.59
C ALA A 61 4.11 0.71 -2.25
N HIS A 62 5.17 0.73 -1.46
CA HIS A 62 6.53 0.91 -1.96
C HIS A 62 6.94 -0.30 -2.83
N GLU A 63 7.82 -0.09 -3.81
CA GLU A 63 8.25 -1.14 -4.76
C GLU A 63 8.87 -2.36 -4.06
N ASP A 64 9.53 -2.16 -2.91
CA ASP A 64 10.07 -3.25 -2.09
C ASP A 64 8.98 -4.22 -1.62
N VAL A 65 7.76 -3.73 -1.37
CA VAL A 65 6.62 -4.55 -0.91
C VAL A 65 6.10 -5.43 -2.03
N GLU A 66 6.33 -5.07 -3.30
CA GLU A 66 5.99 -5.91 -4.44
C GLU A 66 6.78 -7.23 -4.46
N TYR A 67 7.89 -7.31 -3.71
CA TYR A 67 8.67 -8.53 -3.48
C TYR A 67 8.23 -9.31 -2.22
N ASP A 68 7.44 -8.70 -1.33
CA ASP A 68 6.91 -9.40 -0.16
C ASP A 68 5.81 -10.36 -0.58
N ARG A 69 6.22 -11.62 -0.75
CA ARG A 69 5.35 -12.72 -1.15
C ARG A 69 4.13 -12.88 -0.26
N GLU A 70 4.24 -12.61 1.04
CA GLU A 70 3.09 -12.76 1.95
C GLU A 70 2.07 -11.64 1.72
N VAL A 71 2.54 -10.39 1.59
CA VAL A 71 1.67 -9.25 1.27
C VAL A 71 0.99 -9.46 -0.09
N VAL A 72 1.75 -9.88 -1.09
CA VAL A 72 1.24 -10.19 -2.44
C VAL A 72 0.19 -11.30 -2.40
N LEU A 73 0.42 -12.39 -1.64
CA LEU A 73 -0.56 -13.45 -1.50
C LEU A 73 -1.85 -12.98 -0.82
N VAL A 74 -1.76 -12.12 0.20
CA VAL A 74 -2.94 -11.52 0.84
C VAL A 74 -3.69 -10.65 -0.17
N ALA A 75 -2.98 -9.78 -0.90
CA ALA A 75 -3.57 -8.91 -1.91
C ALA A 75 -4.25 -9.70 -3.03
N VAL A 76 -3.57 -10.73 -3.55
CA VAL A 76 -4.09 -11.61 -4.60
C VAL A 76 -5.31 -12.37 -4.10
N ARG A 77 -5.30 -12.95 -2.90
CA ARG A 77 -6.49 -13.65 -2.36
C ARG A 77 -7.69 -12.73 -2.21
N GLN A 78 -7.47 -11.44 -1.99
CA GLN A 78 -8.55 -10.45 -1.90
C GLN A 78 -9.06 -9.98 -3.27
N ASP A 79 -8.16 -9.79 -4.24
CA ASP A 79 -8.50 -9.50 -5.63
C ASP A 79 -7.41 -10.02 -6.57
N GLY A 80 -7.73 -10.95 -7.46
CA GLY A 80 -6.77 -11.61 -8.34
C GLY A 80 -6.12 -10.66 -9.32
N ARG A 81 -6.78 -9.51 -9.59
CA ARG A 81 -6.22 -8.43 -10.39
C ARG A 81 -5.07 -7.72 -9.68
N ALA A 82 -4.90 -7.92 -8.37
CA ALA A 82 -3.76 -7.39 -7.61
C ALA A 82 -2.43 -7.98 -8.08
N LEU A 83 -2.44 -9.17 -8.70
CA LEU A 83 -1.24 -9.83 -9.22
C LEU A 83 -0.40 -8.92 -10.14
N LYS A 84 -1.05 -8.04 -10.92
CA LYS A 84 -0.35 -7.13 -11.84
C LYS A 84 0.49 -6.05 -11.15
N TYR A 85 0.35 -5.89 -9.84
CA TYR A 85 1.15 -4.97 -9.01
C TYR A 85 2.20 -5.71 -8.17
N ALA A 86 2.29 -7.03 -8.29
CA ALA A 86 3.39 -7.77 -7.69
C ALA A 86 4.64 -7.66 -8.58
N HIS A 87 5.81 -7.87 -8.01
CA HIS A 87 7.04 -7.91 -8.79
C HIS A 87 7.02 -9.06 -9.81
N ASP A 88 7.68 -8.90 -10.96
CA ASP A 88 7.73 -9.89 -12.05
C ASP A 88 8.06 -11.32 -11.58
N ALA A 89 8.93 -11.46 -10.58
CA ALA A 89 9.28 -12.76 -10.00
C ALA A 89 8.06 -13.46 -9.36
N LEU A 90 7.17 -12.72 -8.71
CA LEU A 90 5.95 -13.24 -8.09
C LEU A 90 4.78 -13.33 -9.07
N GLN A 91 4.76 -12.51 -10.12
CA GLN A 91 3.83 -12.69 -11.24
C GLN A 91 4.05 -14.01 -11.98
N ASN A 92 5.24 -14.59 -11.87
CA ASN A 92 5.59 -15.90 -12.43
C ASN A 92 5.67 -17.00 -11.36
N ASP A 93 5.42 -16.68 -10.08
CA ASP A 93 5.35 -17.68 -9.02
C ASP A 93 4.07 -18.51 -9.20
N ARG A 94 4.26 -19.82 -9.40
CA ARG A 94 3.16 -20.75 -9.68
C ARG A 94 2.07 -20.71 -8.61
N GLU A 95 2.43 -20.62 -7.33
CA GLU A 95 1.45 -20.61 -6.25
C GLU A 95 0.65 -19.31 -6.28
N VAL A 96 1.33 -18.17 -6.40
CA VAL A 96 0.69 -16.85 -6.45
C VAL A 96 -0.27 -16.74 -7.64
N VAL A 97 0.17 -17.17 -8.82
CA VAL A 97 -0.67 -17.16 -10.04
C VAL A 97 -1.89 -18.06 -9.90
N LEU A 98 -1.73 -19.24 -9.30
CA LEU A 98 -2.87 -20.14 -9.07
C LEU A 98 -3.89 -19.54 -8.10
N GLU A 99 -3.44 -18.82 -7.06
CA GLU A 99 -4.35 -18.10 -6.16
C GLU A 99 -5.12 -17.00 -6.90
N ALA A 100 -4.48 -16.30 -7.84
CA ALA A 100 -5.13 -15.26 -8.63
C ALA A 100 -6.24 -15.80 -9.56
N VAL A 101 -6.04 -17.00 -10.13
CA VAL A 101 -6.98 -17.62 -11.08
C VAL A 101 -8.15 -18.32 -10.37
N ARG A 102 -8.04 -18.60 -9.07
CA ARG A 102 -9.06 -19.34 -8.28
C ARG A 102 -10.26 -18.50 -7.84
N GLN A 103 -10.23 -17.20 -8.08
CA GLN A 103 -11.28 -16.27 -7.64
C GLN A 103 -12.56 -16.31 -8.46
#